data_AF-A0A2M7ZAC0-F1
#
_entry.id   AF-A0A2M7ZAC0-F1
#
_cell.length_a   1.000
_cell.length_b   1.000
_cell.length_c   1.000
_cell.angle_alpha   90.00
_cell.angle_beta   90.00
_cell.angle_gamma   90.00
#
_symmetry.space_group_name_H-M   'P 1'
#
loop_
_entity.id
_entity.type
_entity.pdbx_description
1 polymer ?
#
loop_
_entity_poly.entity_id
_entity_poly.type
_entity_poly.pdbx_seq_one_letter_code
_entity_poly.pdbx_strand_id
1 'polypeptide(L)'
;MFLKKIFYLFLIYSSMLFAQAGSYYSSISTSSPTFVEDLKARVRSPYTKISYDQFDETNITNYAAQPDGMGGYSVTCVYTGYVYSYTGTFAWGTMSREHTFCHSWMPTYPSTSGEEYSDQHHLFPTHQNNANGRRSNHPLGIVTNVTYQFLDGKLGTNAAGEVVYEPRDAQKGDAARALFYMCLKYDDIGGYNLDFNWLNGTILPQLSEGQQDLNLLLAWHESDPPDAWETGRNDYIQSIQQNRNPFIDHPEYVNYINFNDMSYISQTSSNTSVSFNSSTANVFDNSSTYNLIVNISSPSAVNPTSVDVVLISGNASEIGNYTTQTLAFPAGSSSSQSLTININNSIGDKTFVFNLQNPLGGDSVQIGTNSTFTLNVKPANDKGVIISEYSDAYGTGNYIYEFVELYNESSSSVDLSNSVVRQINSALSFTIPANTIVQSNGFVVIGRNSSQAAFESFWQTVFGTNVIYINSGNKLPQLNGDEQYLLETSGGINIDPKTDNEYSAIPISVSNRVYRISAGNSSSDWTTATWNTANPGQKSSDQSLPVELILFSVRKYNS
;
A
#
# COMPACT_ATOMS: atom_id res chain seq x y z
N MET A 1 -14.09 -8.26 -6.85
CA MET A 1 -15.00 -7.14 -6.50
C MET A 1 -16.01 -7.65 -5.49
N PHE A 2 -15.63 -7.72 -4.21
CA PHE A 2 -16.54 -8.08 -3.12
C PHE A 2 -16.48 -6.96 -2.09
N LEU A 3 -17.64 -6.34 -1.89
CA LEU A 3 -17.88 -5.22 -0.98
C LEU A 3 -17.65 -5.71 0.47
N LYS A 4 -16.54 -5.30 1.10
CA LYS A 4 -16.38 -5.41 2.55
C LYS A 4 -17.33 -4.40 3.21
N LYS A 5 -18.47 -4.89 3.70
CA LYS A 5 -19.35 -4.12 4.59
C LYS A 5 -18.67 -4.01 5.95
N ILE A 6 -18.22 -2.80 6.28
CA ILE A 6 -17.67 -2.44 7.58
C ILE A 6 -18.84 -2.31 8.56
N PHE A 7 -18.96 -3.26 9.50
CA PHE A 7 -19.79 -3.12 10.69
C PHE A 7 -18.90 -2.61 11.82
N TYR A 8 -19.23 -1.41 12.32
CA TYR A 8 -18.62 -0.82 13.50
C TYR A 8 -19.10 -1.59 14.74
N LEU A 9 -18.20 -2.31 15.41
CA LEU A 9 -18.45 -2.84 16.75
C LEU A 9 -17.60 -2.04 17.74
N PHE A 10 -18.28 -1.30 18.62
CA PHE A 10 -17.68 -0.61 19.76
C PHE A 10 -17.19 -1.68 20.76
N LEU A 11 -15.88 -1.94 20.80
CA LEU A 11 -15.26 -2.76 21.83
C LEU A 11 -15.06 -1.89 23.08
N ILE A 12 -16.03 -1.93 23.98
CA ILE A 12 -15.82 -1.52 25.36
C ILE A 12 -14.97 -2.63 26.00
N TYR A 13 -13.67 -2.39 26.15
CA TYR A 13 -12.82 -3.20 27.03
C TYR A 13 -13.30 -2.99 28.47
N SER A 14 -14.22 -3.84 28.91
CA SER A 14 -14.39 -4.11 30.33
C SER A 14 -13.15 -4.87 30.76
N SER A 15 -12.23 -4.19 31.45
CA SER A 15 -11.16 -4.84 32.21
C SER A 15 -11.80 -5.65 33.35
N MET A 16 -12.30 -6.84 33.02
CA MET A 16 -12.57 -7.87 34.01
C MET A 16 -11.23 -8.49 34.38
N LEU A 17 -10.98 -8.59 35.69
CA LEU A 17 -9.86 -9.30 36.25
C LEU A 17 -9.99 -10.80 35.88
N PHE A 18 -9.37 -11.20 34.78
CA PHE A 18 -9.21 -12.61 34.43
C PHE A 18 -8.21 -13.24 35.40
N ALA A 19 -8.49 -14.47 35.85
CA ALA A 19 -7.50 -15.27 36.54
C ALA A 19 -6.29 -15.44 35.60
N GLN A 20 -5.17 -14.84 35.98
CA GLN A 20 -3.97 -14.79 35.15
C GLN A 20 -3.38 -16.19 35.07
N ALA A 21 -2.91 -16.63 33.90
CA ALA A 21 -2.10 -17.84 33.71
C ALA A 21 -0.78 -17.85 34.55
N GLY A 22 -0.64 -16.95 35.53
CA GLY A 22 0.48 -16.81 36.43
C GLY A 22 1.79 -16.67 35.66
N SER A 23 2.79 -17.43 36.10
CA SER A 23 4.08 -17.57 35.42
C SER A 23 4.09 -18.70 34.38
N TYR A 24 2.94 -19.26 33.98
CA TYR A 24 2.89 -20.44 33.10
C TYR A 24 3.61 -20.17 31.77
N TYR A 25 3.44 -18.99 31.17
CA TYR A 25 4.03 -18.62 29.88
C TYR A 25 5.30 -17.75 30.00
N SER A 26 5.94 -17.68 31.17
CA SER A 26 7.04 -16.71 31.39
C SER A 26 8.26 -16.91 30.47
N SER A 27 8.44 -18.09 29.90
CA SER A 27 9.52 -18.41 28.95
C SER A 27 9.11 -18.29 27.49
N ILE A 28 7.84 -17.97 27.20
CA ILE A 28 7.33 -17.89 25.83
C ILE A 28 7.50 -16.46 25.31
N SER A 29 8.11 -16.34 24.12
CA SER A 29 8.30 -15.07 23.44
C SER A 29 7.89 -15.18 21.98
N THR A 30 6.86 -14.45 21.58
CA THR A 30 6.35 -14.44 20.19
C THR A 30 7.31 -13.83 19.19
N SER A 31 8.33 -13.10 19.64
CA SER A 31 9.40 -12.60 18.77
C SER A 31 10.51 -13.63 18.54
N SER A 32 10.52 -14.75 19.28
CA SER A 32 11.55 -15.78 19.15
C SER A 32 11.31 -16.66 17.92
N PRO A 33 12.33 -16.94 17.09
CA PRO A 33 12.22 -17.94 16.01
C PRO A 33 11.87 -19.35 16.53
N THR A 34 12.12 -19.63 17.81
CA THR A 34 11.77 -20.89 18.48
C THR A 34 10.39 -20.88 19.12
N PHE A 35 9.58 -19.82 18.93
CA PHE A 35 8.29 -19.63 19.60
C PHE A 35 7.41 -20.89 19.58
N VAL A 36 7.24 -21.53 18.42
CA VAL A 36 6.39 -22.72 18.30
C VAL A 36 6.94 -23.88 19.11
N GLU A 37 8.25 -24.12 19.05
CA GLU A 37 8.92 -25.20 19.79
C GLU A 37 8.92 -24.96 21.30
N ASP A 38 9.12 -23.71 21.74
CA ASP A 38 9.04 -23.32 23.14
C ASP A 38 7.61 -23.53 23.67
N LEU A 39 6.60 -23.19 22.86
CA LEU A 39 5.20 -23.37 23.21
C LEU A 39 4.81 -24.86 23.28
N LYS A 40 5.25 -25.68 22.30
CA LYS A 40 5.12 -27.14 22.31
C LYS A 40 5.71 -27.74 23.59
N ALA A 41 6.96 -27.41 23.89
CA ALA A 41 7.64 -27.89 25.09
C ALA A 41 6.86 -27.52 26.36
N ARG A 42 6.30 -26.31 26.40
CA ARG A 42 5.54 -25.83 27.56
C ARG A 42 4.22 -26.56 27.76
N VAL A 43 3.46 -26.82 26.69
CA VAL A 43 2.16 -27.52 26.81
C VAL A 43 2.32 -29.02 27.02
N ARG A 44 3.49 -29.60 26.69
CA ARG A 44 3.82 -31.02 26.90
C ARG A 44 4.33 -31.33 28.31
N SER A 45 4.93 -30.37 29.01
CA SER A 45 5.56 -30.63 30.30
C SER A 45 5.48 -29.44 31.29
N PRO A 46 5.18 -29.69 32.58
CA PRO A 46 4.68 -30.96 33.13
C PRO A 46 3.27 -31.28 32.60
N TYR A 47 2.95 -32.56 32.49
CA TYR A 47 1.64 -33.07 32.14
C TYR A 47 1.26 -34.24 33.06
N THR A 48 0.03 -34.23 33.58
CA THR A 48 -0.57 -35.37 34.28
C THR A 48 -1.65 -35.96 33.40
N LYS A 49 -1.42 -37.21 32.96
CA LYS A 49 -2.47 -37.97 32.27
C LYS A 49 -3.56 -38.36 33.26
N ILE A 50 -4.79 -37.97 32.94
CA ILE A 50 -6.02 -38.45 33.61
C ILE A 50 -6.67 -39.49 32.72
N SER A 51 -7.28 -40.52 33.29
CA SER A 51 -7.99 -41.53 32.50
C SER A 51 -9.20 -40.90 31.78
N TYR A 52 -9.45 -41.32 30.54
CA TYR A 52 -10.65 -40.90 29.79
C TYR A 52 -11.96 -41.27 30.51
N ASP A 53 -11.94 -42.35 31.28
CA ASP A 53 -13.08 -42.79 32.08
C ASP A 53 -13.30 -41.95 33.34
N GLN A 54 -12.39 -41.04 33.69
CA GLN A 54 -12.55 -40.12 34.81
C GLN A 54 -13.11 -38.76 34.40
N PHE A 55 -13.56 -38.60 33.15
CA PHE A 55 -14.03 -37.31 32.66
C PHE A 55 -15.36 -36.87 33.33
N ASP A 56 -16.20 -37.81 33.76
CA ASP A 56 -17.43 -37.50 34.51
C ASP A 56 -17.14 -37.03 35.93
N GLU A 57 -16.16 -37.60 36.64
CA GLU A 57 -15.78 -37.08 37.95
C GLU A 57 -14.98 -35.80 37.83
N THR A 58 -14.00 -35.76 36.92
CA THR A 58 -13.09 -34.63 36.84
C THR A 58 -13.69 -33.47 36.06
N ASN A 59 -14.29 -33.63 34.89
CA ASN A 59 -14.79 -32.47 34.14
C ASN A 59 -16.27 -32.20 34.39
N ILE A 60 -17.12 -33.23 34.31
CA ILE A 60 -18.56 -33.04 34.46
C ILE A 60 -18.90 -32.58 35.87
N THR A 61 -18.57 -33.38 36.88
CA THR A 61 -18.98 -33.13 38.26
C THR A 61 -18.33 -31.89 38.85
N ASN A 62 -17.04 -31.66 38.60
CA ASN A 62 -16.31 -30.55 39.23
C ASN A 62 -16.33 -29.25 38.42
N TYR A 63 -16.82 -29.25 37.18
CA TYR A 63 -16.79 -28.05 36.33
C TYR A 63 -18.05 -27.85 35.48
N ALA A 64 -18.38 -28.78 34.58
CA ALA A 64 -19.41 -28.55 33.56
C ALA A 64 -20.85 -28.66 34.10
N ALA A 65 -21.09 -29.41 35.17
CA ALA A 65 -22.40 -29.57 35.78
C ALA A 65 -22.78 -28.34 36.61
N GLN A 66 -24.01 -27.86 36.42
CA GLN A 66 -24.56 -26.71 37.14
C GLN A 66 -25.82 -27.13 37.90
N PRO A 67 -26.03 -26.67 39.16
CA PRO A 67 -27.28 -26.92 39.89
C PRO A 67 -28.50 -26.45 39.09
N ASP A 68 -29.54 -27.27 39.01
CA ASP A 68 -30.74 -26.98 38.21
C ASP A 68 -31.82 -26.18 38.97
N GLY A 69 -31.60 -25.89 40.25
CA GLY A 69 -32.56 -25.20 41.13
C GLY A 69 -33.73 -26.06 41.62
N MET A 70 -33.79 -27.33 41.23
CA MET A 70 -34.84 -28.30 41.58
C MET A 70 -34.30 -29.49 42.39
N GLY A 71 -33.07 -29.39 42.89
CA GLY A 71 -32.41 -30.44 43.66
C GLY A 71 -31.61 -31.44 42.80
N GLY A 72 -31.43 -31.14 41.51
CA GLY A 72 -30.57 -31.88 40.60
C GLY A 72 -29.45 -31.02 40.00
N TYR A 73 -28.86 -31.54 38.95
CA TYR A 73 -27.81 -30.90 38.17
C TYR A 73 -28.17 -30.94 36.69
N SER A 74 -27.51 -30.09 35.92
CA SER A 74 -27.64 -30.05 34.47
C SER A 74 -26.28 -29.90 33.80
N VAL A 75 -26.14 -30.50 32.62
CA VAL A 75 -24.96 -30.37 31.76
C VAL A 75 -25.42 -29.97 30.36
N THR A 76 -24.75 -28.99 29.78
CA THR A 76 -25.09 -28.49 28.44
C THR A 76 -24.26 -29.21 27.37
N CYS A 77 -24.92 -29.70 26.33
CA CYS A 77 -24.31 -30.23 25.13
C CYS A 77 -23.64 -29.10 24.34
N VAL A 78 -22.32 -29.13 24.25
CA VAL A 78 -21.56 -28.02 23.64
C VAL A 78 -21.92 -27.76 22.19
N TYR A 79 -22.23 -28.78 21.40
CA TYR A 79 -22.56 -28.61 19.98
C TYR A 79 -23.96 -28.07 19.69
N THR A 80 -24.92 -28.23 20.59
CA THR A 80 -26.35 -28.04 20.25
C THR A 80 -27.10 -27.16 21.24
N GLY A 81 -26.55 -26.93 22.44
CA GLY A 81 -27.25 -26.24 23.52
C GLY A 81 -28.25 -27.12 24.26
N TYR A 82 -28.37 -28.42 23.92
CA TYR A 82 -29.23 -29.34 24.66
C TYR A 82 -28.81 -29.41 26.14
N VAL A 83 -29.75 -29.17 27.06
CA VAL A 83 -29.51 -29.26 28.49
C VAL A 83 -29.99 -30.61 29.00
N TYR A 84 -29.07 -31.41 29.55
CA TYR A 84 -29.38 -32.69 30.17
C TYR A 84 -29.48 -32.54 31.69
N SER A 85 -30.69 -32.67 32.24
CA SER A 85 -30.92 -32.68 33.69
C SER A 85 -30.82 -34.10 34.27
N TYR A 86 -30.23 -34.23 35.44
CA TYR A 86 -30.10 -35.49 36.17
C TYR A 86 -30.07 -35.27 37.69
N THR A 87 -30.35 -36.34 38.44
CA THR A 87 -30.26 -36.37 39.90
C THR A 87 -29.33 -37.50 40.35
N GLY A 88 -28.60 -37.29 41.45
CA GLY A 88 -27.61 -38.27 41.92
C GLY A 88 -26.32 -38.23 41.11
N THR A 89 -25.66 -39.38 40.94
CA THR A 89 -24.40 -39.49 40.20
C THR A 89 -24.66 -39.39 38.69
N PHE A 90 -23.86 -38.58 38.00
CA PHE A 90 -23.89 -38.50 36.54
C PHE A 90 -23.58 -39.87 35.93
N ALA A 91 -24.24 -40.20 34.82
CA ALA A 91 -23.97 -41.44 34.09
C ALA A 91 -24.04 -41.16 32.58
N TRP A 92 -23.08 -41.73 31.85
CA TRP A 92 -23.07 -41.72 30.39
C TRP A 92 -24.28 -42.48 29.82
N GLY A 93 -24.77 -42.04 28.66
CA GLY A 93 -25.97 -42.60 28.03
C GLY A 93 -26.59 -41.58 27.07
N THR A 94 -27.42 -40.68 27.61
CA THR A 94 -27.94 -39.52 26.85
C THR A 94 -26.81 -38.60 26.40
N MET A 95 -25.85 -38.36 27.29
CA MET A 95 -24.65 -37.60 27.04
C MET A 95 -23.46 -38.52 26.78
N SER A 96 -22.43 -37.96 26.15
CA SER A 96 -21.19 -38.61 25.77
C SER A 96 -20.00 -37.65 25.91
N ARG A 97 -18.80 -38.23 25.86
CA ARG A 97 -17.52 -37.54 25.80
C ARG A 97 -17.15 -37.37 24.32
N GLU A 98 -17.27 -36.15 23.83
CA GLU A 98 -16.88 -35.76 22.48
C GLU A 98 -15.38 -35.61 22.36
N HIS A 99 -14.76 -36.31 21.44
CA HIS A 99 -13.41 -35.99 20.95
C HIS A 99 -13.53 -34.93 19.85
N THR A 100 -13.32 -33.65 20.16
CA THR A 100 -13.40 -32.58 19.14
C THR A 100 -12.37 -32.82 18.03
N PHE A 101 -11.15 -33.18 18.41
CA PHE A 101 -10.20 -33.81 17.50
C PHE A 101 -10.51 -35.32 17.47
N CYS A 102 -11.15 -35.81 16.40
CA CYS A 102 -11.74 -37.16 16.39
C CYS A 102 -10.72 -38.24 16.75
N HIS A 103 -11.14 -39.29 17.44
CA HIS A 103 -10.26 -40.42 17.78
C HIS A 103 -9.64 -41.05 16.52
N SER A 104 -10.39 -41.16 15.42
CA SER A 104 -9.89 -41.66 14.13
C SER A 104 -8.87 -40.73 13.46
N TRP A 105 -8.73 -39.49 13.93
CA TRP A 105 -7.73 -38.55 13.43
C TRP A 105 -6.40 -38.64 14.16
N MET A 106 -6.38 -39.31 15.32
CA MET A 106 -5.22 -39.36 16.19
C MET A 106 -4.13 -40.28 15.65
N PRO A 107 -2.84 -39.89 15.74
CA PRO A 107 -1.74 -40.73 15.26
C PRO A 107 -1.66 -42.11 15.90
N THR A 108 -2.10 -42.27 17.16
CA THR A 108 -2.09 -43.58 17.83
C THR A 108 -3.36 -44.41 17.60
N TYR A 109 -4.30 -43.96 16.76
CA TYR A 109 -5.49 -44.73 16.42
C TYR A 109 -5.11 -46.16 15.97
N PRO A 110 -5.80 -47.22 16.46
CA PRO A 110 -7.02 -47.21 17.27
C PRO A 110 -6.80 -47.24 18.80
N SER A 111 -5.60 -46.94 19.29
CA SER A 111 -5.30 -46.97 20.73
C SER A 111 -6.15 -45.97 21.52
N THR A 112 -6.67 -46.42 22.66
CA THR A 112 -7.34 -45.56 23.67
C THR A 112 -6.41 -45.27 24.86
N SER A 113 -5.15 -45.73 24.79
CA SER A 113 -4.14 -45.56 25.84
C SER A 113 -3.24 -44.35 25.60
N GLY A 114 -3.38 -43.64 24.48
CA GLY A 114 -2.64 -42.41 24.19
C GLY A 114 -2.97 -41.29 25.17
N GLU A 115 -2.09 -40.28 25.24
CA GLU A 115 -2.36 -39.07 26.02
C GLU A 115 -3.38 -38.18 25.30
N GLU A 116 -3.30 -38.12 23.97
CA GLU A 116 -4.23 -37.42 23.11
C GLU A 116 -5.67 -37.89 23.28
N TYR A 117 -5.85 -39.19 23.58
CA TYR A 117 -7.18 -39.77 23.77
C TYR A 117 -7.87 -39.26 25.04
N SER A 118 -7.10 -38.91 26.07
CA SER A 118 -7.63 -38.50 27.38
C SER A 118 -7.30 -37.06 27.78
N ASP A 119 -6.74 -36.27 26.86
CA ASP A 119 -6.50 -34.85 27.07
C ASP A 119 -7.83 -34.08 27.12
N GLN A 120 -8.14 -33.49 28.28
CA GLN A 120 -9.44 -32.85 28.45
C GLN A 120 -9.57 -31.54 27.67
N HIS A 121 -8.49 -30.95 27.15
CA HIS A 121 -8.61 -29.68 26.39
C HIS A 121 -9.45 -29.80 25.12
N HIS A 122 -9.66 -31.01 24.57
CA HIS A 122 -10.54 -31.25 23.42
C HIS A 122 -11.76 -32.13 23.72
N LEU A 123 -11.91 -32.61 24.98
CA LEU A 123 -13.03 -33.45 25.40
C LEU A 123 -14.21 -32.63 25.91
N PHE A 124 -15.41 -32.80 25.34
CA PHE A 124 -16.58 -32.02 25.76
C PHE A 124 -17.84 -32.87 25.98
N PRO A 125 -18.77 -32.44 26.85
CA PRO A 125 -20.07 -33.08 26.97
C PRO A 125 -20.92 -32.81 25.73
N THR A 126 -21.36 -33.86 25.04
CA THR A 126 -22.26 -33.77 23.90
C THR A 126 -23.39 -34.79 24.00
N HIS A 127 -24.53 -34.50 23.39
CA HIS A 127 -25.62 -35.47 23.30
C HIS A 127 -25.18 -36.63 22.40
N GLN A 128 -25.21 -37.86 22.92
CA GLN A 128 -24.67 -39.07 22.26
C GLN A 128 -25.27 -39.30 20.87
N ASN A 129 -26.59 -39.46 20.77
CA ASN A 129 -27.22 -39.87 19.49
C ASN A 129 -27.57 -38.72 18.55
N ASN A 130 -27.84 -37.53 19.09
CA ASN A 130 -28.35 -36.40 18.30
C ASN A 130 -27.27 -35.37 17.94
N ALA A 131 -26.10 -35.43 18.57
CA ALA A 131 -24.96 -34.55 18.28
C ALA A 131 -23.69 -35.35 17.97
N ASN A 132 -23.09 -36.04 18.94
CA ASN A 132 -21.83 -36.78 18.76
C ASN A 132 -21.93 -37.82 17.63
N GLY A 133 -22.89 -38.74 17.72
CA GLY A 133 -23.11 -39.77 16.70
C GLY A 133 -23.57 -39.21 15.35
N ARG A 134 -24.03 -37.95 15.29
CA ARG A 134 -24.33 -37.25 14.02
C ARG A 134 -23.10 -36.59 13.45
N ARG A 135 -22.25 -36.00 14.29
CA ARG A 135 -20.98 -35.42 13.92
C ARG A 135 -20.01 -36.51 13.43
N SER A 136 -20.05 -37.70 14.01
CA SER A 136 -19.21 -38.84 13.60
C SER A 136 -17.73 -38.42 13.56
N ASN A 137 -17.03 -38.66 12.45
CA ASN A 137 -15.70 -38.14 12.19
C ASN A 137 -15.72 -37.02 11.13
N HIS A 138 -16.88 -36.41 10.88
CA HIS A 138 -17.01 -35.35 9.88
C HIS A 138 -16.23 -34.11 10.34
N PRO A 139 -15.54 -33.43 9.42
CA PRO A 139 -14.91 -32.15 9.69
C PRO A 139 -15.94 -31.11 10.11
N LEU A 140 -15.50 -30.15 10.92
CA LEU A 140 -16.30 -29.01 11.29
C LEU A 140 -16.40 -28.04 10.11
N GLY A 141 -17.60 -27.56 9.80
CA GLY A 141 -17.83 -26.71 8.64
C GLY A 141 -19.14 -25.95 8.72
N ILE A 142 -19.31 -24.93 7.86
CA ILE A 142 -20.61 -24.28 7.67
C ILE A 142 -21.49 -25.19 6.81
N VAL A 143 -22.66 -25.57 7.34
CA VAL A 143 -23.62 -26.38 6.58
C VAL A 143 -24.45 -25.47 5.68
N THR A 144 -24.31 -25.64 4.37
CA THR A 144 -25.10 -24.92 3.37
C THR A 144 -26.39 -25.68 3.04
N ASN A 145 -26.31 -27.01 2.90
CA ASN A 145 -27.47 -27.87 2.67
C ASN A 145 -27.68 -28.77 3.89
N VAL A 146 -28.61 -28.41 4.77
CA VAL A 146 -28.90 -29.16 6.00
C VAL A 146 -29.58 -30.48 5.66
N THR A 147 -29.02 -31.59 6.15
CA THR A 147 -29.61 -32.94 6.05
C THR A 147 -30.18 -33.43 7.38
N TYR A 148 -29.66 -32.91 8.48
CA TYR A 148 -30.13 -33.18 9.84
C TYR A 148 -29.81 -31.98 10.74
N GLN A 149 -30.69 -31.69 11.68
CA GLN A 149 -30.50 -30.63 12.67
C GLN A 149 -31.07 -31.07 14.02
N PHE A 150 -30.33 -30.80 15.10
CA PHE A 150 -30.82 -30.95 16.46
C PHE A 150 -30.46 -29.70 17.25
N LEU A 151 -31.50 -28.94 17.62
CA LEU A 151 -31.35 -27.59 18.15
C LEU A 151 -30.44 -26.77 17.22
N ASP A 152 -29.34 -26.23 17.73
CA ASP A 152 -28.46 -25.36 16.97
C ASP A 152 -27.36 -26.12 16.19
N GLY A 153 -27.19 -27.42 16.44
CA GLY A 153 -26.21 -28.24 15.71
C GLY A 153 -26.77 -28.81 14.41
N LYS A 154 -25.99 -28.78 13.34
CA LYS A 154 -26.41 -29.19 11.99
C LYS A 154 -25.42 -30.17 11.38
N LEU A 155 -25.95 -31.14 10.64
CA LEU A 155 -25.21 -32.02 9.74
C LEU A 155 -25.73 -31.81 8.32
N GLY A 156 -24.83 -31.73 7.36
CA GLY A 156 -25.19 -31.60 5.96
C GLY A 156 -23.97 -31.39 5.10
N THR A 157 -24.15 -30.75 3.94
CA THR A 157 -23.00 -30.44 3.07
C THR A 157 -22.63 -28.97 3.12
N ASN A 158 -21.33 -28.69 3.01
CA ASN A 158 -20.82 -27.34 2.79
C ASN A 158 -21.11 -26.88 1.33
N ALA A 159 -20.65 -25.68 0.97
CA ALA A 159 -20.81 -25.12 -0.37
C ALA A 159 -20.09 -25.92 -1.48
N ALA A 160 -19.06 -26.69 -1.12
CA ALA A 160 -18.35 -27.59 -2.03
C ALA A 160 -19.01 -28.97 -2.17
N GLY A 161 -20.08 -29.24 -1.41
CA GLY A 161 -20.79 -30.52 -1.41
C GLY A 161 -20.19 -31.59 -0.50
N GLU A 162 -19.20 -31.26 0.31
CA GLU A 162 -18.59 -32.17 1.29
C GLU A 162 -19.43 -32.24 2.56
N VAL A 163 -19.53 -33.42 3.17
CA VAL A 163 -20.26 -33.61 4.44
C VAL A 163 -19.48 -32.95 5.58
N VAL A 164 -20.15 -32.07 6.32
CA VAL A 164 -19.58 -31.33 7.45
C VAL A 164 -20.59 -31.25 8.60
N TYR A 165 -20.09 -31.02 9.81
CA TYR A 165 -20.92 -30.72 10.97
C TYR A 165 -20.71 -29.27 11.42
N GLU A 166 -21.81 -28.53 11.62
CA GLU A 166 -21.79 -27.17 12.14
C GLU A 166 -22.29 -27.17 13.60
N PRO A 167 -21.43 -26.88 14.60
CA PRO A 167 -21.89 -26.69 15.97
C PRO A 167 -22.59 -25.34 16.13
N ARG A 168 -23.29 -25.14 17.25
CA ARG A 168 -23.84 -23.84 17.66
C ARG A 168 -22.76 -22.75 17.65
N ASP A 169 -23.17 -21.50 17.47
CA ASP A 169 -22.24 -20.38 17.28
C ASP A 169 -21.23 -20.23 18.43
N ALA A 170 -21.69 -20.29 19.68
CA ALA A 170 -20.85 -20.18 20.88
C ALA A 170 -20.03 -21.45 21.21
N GLN A 171 -19.77 -22.30 20.23
CA GLN A 171 -18.83 -23.42 20.32
C GLN A 171 -17.80 -23.37 19.17
N LYS A 172 -17.95 -22.44 18.22
CA LYS A 172 -17.14 -22.40 17.00
C LYS A 172 -15.69 -22.02 17.33
N GLY A 173 -15.49 -21.03 18.18
CA GLY A 173 -14.18 -20.60 18.66
C GLY A 173 -13.54 -21.66 19.54
N ASP A 174 -14.27 -22.18 20.52
CA ASP A 174 -13.82 -23.24 21.42
C ASP A 174 -13.35 -24.49 20.66
N ALA A 175 -14.12 -24.92 19.66
CA ALA A 175 -13.77 -26.08 18.85
C ALA A 175 -12.53 -25.81 17.98
N ALA A 176 -12.41 -24.60 17.41
CA ALA A 176 -11.22 -24.20 16.66
C ALA A 176 -9.95 -24.22 17.54
N ARG A 177 -10.01 -23.60 18.73
CA ARG A 177 -8.91 -23.59 19.69
C ARG A 177 -8.56 -24.98 20.21
N ALA A 178 -9.54 -25.87 20.38
CA ALA A 178 -9.29 -27.27 20.73
C ALA A 178 -8.55 -28.03 19.61
N LEU A 179 -8.93 -27.83 18.33
CA LEU A 179 -8.23 -28.43 17.19
C LEU A 179 -6.79 -27.88 17.06
N PHE A 180 -6.61 -26.56 17.15
CA PHE A 180 -5.29 -25.92 17.12
C PHE A 180 -4.38 -26.42 18.24
N TYR A 181 -4.93 -26.56 19.45
CA TYR A 181 -4.20 -27.11 20.58
C TYR A 181 -3.75 -28.54 20.35
N MET A 182 -4.62 -29.39 19.79
CA MET A 182 -4.27 -30.78 19.51
C MET A 182 -3.15 -30.88 18.49
N CYS A 183 -3.25 -30.12 17.38
CA CYS A 183 -2.17 -29.98 16.42
C CYS A 183 -0.88 -29.53 17.11
N LEU A 184 -0.90 -28.43 17.86
CA LEU A 184 0.28 -27.93 18.56
C LEU A 184 0.91 -28.95 19.52
N LYS A 185 0.13 -29.50 20.45
CA LYS A 185 0.68 -30.35 21.51
C LYS A 185 1.22 -31.66 20.97
N TYR A 186 0.53 -32.28 20.00
CA TYR A 186 0.84 -33.64 19.56
C TYR A 186 1.54 -33.72 18.19
N ASP A 187 1.83 -32.59 17.54
CA ASP A 187 2.73 -32.53 16.39
C ASP A 187 4.12 -33.12 16.69
N ASP A 188 4.85 -33.61 15.69
CA ASP A 188 6.17 -34.27 15.78
C ASP A 188 6.34 -35.47 16.76
N ILE A 189 5.35 -35.79 17.59
CA ILE A 189 5.42 -36.90 18.53
C ILE A 189 5.32 -38.23 17.79
N GLY A 190 6.29 -39.13 18.04
CA GLY A 190 6.30 -40.46 17.42
C GLY A 190 6.58 -40.44 15.91
N GLY A 191 7.07 -39.32 15.36
CA GLY A 191 7.38 -39.16 13.94
C GLY A 191 6.18 -38.77 13.06
N TYR A 192 5.06 -38.37 13.67
CA TYR A 192 3.88 -37.88 12.96
C TYR A 192 3.87 -36.35 12.97
N ASN A 193 3.54 -35.72 11.83
CA ASN A 193 3.30 -34.28 11.77
C ASN A 193 1.80 -34.05 11.94
N LEU A 194 1.38 -33.53 13.10
CA LEU A 194 -0.03 -33.32 13.41
C LEU A 194 -0.44 -31.90 13.00
N ASP A 195 -0.46 -31.68 11.68
CA ASP A 195 -0.82 -30.42 11.04
C ASP A 195 -2.01 -30.61 10.07
N PHE A 196 -2.56 -29.50 9.56
CA PHE A 196 -3.71 -29.58 8.65
C PHE A 196 -3.34 -30.14 7.26
N ASN A 197 -2.07 -30.07 6.83
CA ASN A 197 -1.66 -30.70 5.57
C ASN A 197 -1.72 -32.23 5.68
N TRP A 198 -1.23 -32.79 6.79
CA TRP A 198 -1.31 -34.22 7.06
C TRP A 198 -2.75 -34.68 7.27
N LEU A 199 -3.54 -33.94 8.06
CA LEU A 199 -4.94 -34.26 8.30
C LEU A 199 -5.74 -34.30 6.99
N ASN A 200 -5.66 -33.25 6.17
CA ASN A 200 -6.41 -33.12 4.92
C ASN A 200 -5.82 -33.94 3.75
N GLY A 201 -4.52 -34.21 3.76
CA GLY A 201 -3.82 -34.93 2.70
C GLY A 201 -3.75 -36.44 2.92
N THR A 202 -3.87 -36.91 4.17
CA THR A 202 -3.68 -38.32 4.53
C THR A 202 -4.89 -38.91 5.22
N ILE A 203 -5.33 -38.33 6.34
CA ILE A 203 -6.28 -39.00 7.24
C ILE A 203 -7.73 -38.85 6.77
N LEU A 204 -8.20 -37.64 6.52
CA LEU A 204 -9.60 -37.40 6.12
C LEU A 204 -9.95 -38.12 4.79
N PRO A 205 -9.08 -38.12 3.76
CA PRO A 205 -9.32 -38.92 2.56
C PRO A 205 -9.46 -40.42 2.83
N GLN A 206 -8.65 -40.99 3.74
CA GLN A 206 -8.75 -42.41 4.12
C GLN A 206 -10.08 -42.75 4.81
N LEU A 207 -10.67 -41.78 5.51
CA LEU A 207 -11.97 -41.90 6.15
C LEU A 207 -13.14 -41.58 5.20
N SER A 208 -12.87 -41.24 3.93
CA SER A 208 -13.87 -40.73 2.98
C SER A 208 -14.59 -39.47 3.48
N GLU A 209 -13.87 -38.63 4.23
CA GLU A 209 -14.34 -37.36 4.78
C GLU A 209 -13.88 -36.17 3.94
N GLY A 210 -14.60 -35.05 4.04
CA GLY A 210 -14.18 -33.77 3.45
C GLY A 210 -12.95 -33.19 4.13
N GLN A 211 -12.41 -32.10 3.61
CA GLN A 211 -11.29 -31.41 4.25
C GLN A 211 -11.75 -30.58 5.46
N GLN A 212 -10.92 -30.54 6.50
CA GLN A 212 -11.05 -29.58 7.58
C GLN A 212 -10.49 -28.22 7.13
N ASP A 213 -11.36 -27.24 6.96
CA ASP A 213 -11.00 -25.91 6.46
C ASP A 213 -10.30 -25.07 7.55
N LEU A 214 -8.98 -24.89 7.43
CA LEU A 214 -8.20 -24.07 8.34
C LEU A 214 -8.63 -22.59 8.32
N ASN A 215 -8.97 -22.03 7.16
CA ASN A 215 -9.37 -20.61 7.09
C ASN A 215 -10.70 -20.39 7.81
N LEU A 216 -11.60 -21.37 7.75
CA LEU A 216 -12.84 -21.33 8.51
C LEU A 216 -12.57 -21.40 10.02
N LEU A 217 -11.69 -22.29 10.48
CA LEU A 217 -11.34 -22.39 11.90
C LEU A 217 -10.68 -21.11 12.41
N LEU A 218 -9.80 -20.49 11.63
CA LEU A 218 -9.21 -19.18 11.96
C LEU A 218 -10.28 -18.09 12.05
N ALA A 219 -11.24 -18.08 11.12
CA ALA A 219 -12.35 -17.12 11.16
C ALA A 219 -13.28 -17.33 12.37
N TRP A 220 -13.51 -18.59 12.76
CA TRP A 220 -14.28 -18.93 13.96
C TRP A 220 -13.56 -18.52 15.24
N HIS A 221 -12.26 -18.77 15.35
CA HIS A 221 -11.42 -18.31 16.46
C HIS A 221 -11.51 -16.78 16.66
N GLU A 222 -11.43 -16.01 15.58
CA GLU A 222 -11.53 -14.54 15.64
C GLU A 222 -12.96 -14.04 15.95
N SER A 223 -13.99 -14.75 15.47
CA SER A 223 -15.39 -14.32 15.64
C SER A 223 -16.00 -14.73 16.98
N ASP A 224 -15.43 -15.73 17.64
CA ASP A 224 -15.88 -16.31 18.90
C ASP A 224 -14.69 -16.37 19.89
N PRO A 225 -14.28 -15.21 20.46
CA PRO A 225 -13.15 -15.13 21.38
C PRO A 225 -13.43 -15.87 22.70
N PRO A 226 -12.40 -16.27 23.47
CA PRO A 226 -12.61 -16.99 24.72
C PRO A 226 -13.53 -16.29 25.70
N ASP A 227 -14.52 -17.03 26.20
CA ASP A 227 -15.45 -16.55 27.21
C ASP A 227 -15.04 -16.99 28.62
N ALA A 228 -15.78 -16.52 29.63
CA ALA A 228 -15.48 -16.83 31.03
C ALA A 228 -15.57 -18.33 31.35
N TRP A 229 -16.44 -19.06 30.66
CA TRP A 229 -16.59 -20.50 30.86
C TRP A 229 -15.41 -21.25 30.25
N GLU A 230 -14.94 -20.86 29.08
CA GLU A 230 -13.77 -21.45 28.44
C GLU A 230 -12.48 -21.15 29.21
N THR A 231 -12.27 -19.91 29.65
CA THR A 231 -11.09 -19.54 30.45
C THR A 231 -11.08 -20.25 31.80
N GLY A 232 -12.22 -20.34 32.48
CA GLY A 232 -12.33 -21.06 33.76
C GLY A 232 -12.09 -22.56 33.59
N ARG A 233 -12.45 -23.12 32.43
CA ARG A 233 -12.24 -24.53 32.11
C ARG A 233 -10.76 -24.80 31.88
N ASN A 234 -10.05 -23.89 31.22
CA ASN A 234 -8.62 -23.96 31.00
C ASN A 234 -7.86 -23.92 32.35
N ASP A 235 -8.26 -23.04 33.27
CA ASP A 235 -7.74 -23.01 34.66
C ASP A 235 -7.97 -24.33 35.39
N TYR A 236 -9.20 -24.84 35.33
CA TYR A 236 -9.56 -26.07 35.98
C TYR A 236 -8.76 -27.26 35.43
N ILE A 237 -8.68 -27.41 34.10
CA ILE A 237 -7.91 -28.49 33.48
C ILE A 237 -6.43 -28.39 33.85
N GLN A 238 -5.84 -27.18 33.90
CA GLN A 238 -4.47 -27.03 34.39
C GLN A 238 -4.30 -27.59 35.80
N SER A 239 -5.25 -27.36 36.70
CA SER A 239 -5.15 -27.82 38.09
C SER A 239 -5.06 -29.35 38.22
N ILE A 240 -5.56 -30.09 37.23
CA ILE A 240 -5.60 -31.56 37.24
C ILE A 240 -4.63 -32.21 36.22
N GLN A 241 -4.36 -31.59 35.08
CA GLN A 241 -3.48 -32.09 34.01
C GLN A 241 -2.17 -31.33 33.87
N GLN A 242 -1.96 -30.23 34.60
CA GLN A 242 -0.76 -29.38 34.62
C GLN A 242 -0.41 -28.65 33.32
N ASN A 243 -1.21 -28.83 32.27
CA ASN A 243 -1.09 -28.14 30.98
C ASN A 243 -2.28 -27.22 30.70
N ARG A 244 -2.05 -26.21 29.85
CA ARG A 244 -3.05 -25.24 29.41
C ARG A 244 -3.16 -25.23 27.89
N ASN A 245 -4.34 -24.92 27.35
CA ASN A 245 -4.48 -24.56 25.96
C ASN A 245 -4.07 -23.08 25.77
N PRO A 246 -2.95 -22.80 25.09
CA PRO A 246 -2.42 -21.45 24.97
C PRO A 246 -3.30 -20.53 24.12
N PHE A 247 -4.13 -21.08 23.24
CA PHE A 247 -4.99 -20.28 22.38
C PHE A 247 -6.23 -19.74 23.11
N ILE A 248 -6.51 -20.24 24.32
CA ILE A 248 -7.52 -19.69 25.23
C ILE A 248 -6.95 -18.52 26.03
N ASP A 249 -5.72 -18.66 26.54
CA ASP A 249 -5.09 -17.60 27.37
C ASP A 249 -4.46 -16.48 26.53
N HIS A 250 -3.94 -16.85 25.35
CA HIS A 250 -3.29 -15.98 24.39
C HIS A 250 -3.84 -16.24 22.98
N PRO A 251 -5.08 -15.81 22.67
CA PRO A 251 -5.68 -15.97 21.35
C PRO A 251 -4.81 -15.44 20.20
N GLU A 252 -4.01 -14.41 20.47
CA GLU A 252 -3.08 -13.81 19.53
C GLU A 252 -1.95 -14.75 19.08
N TYR A 253 -1.64 -15.81 19.83
CA TYR A 253 -0.60 -16.77 19.47
C TYR A 253 -0.90 -17.52 18.17
N VAL A 254 -2.18 -17.66 17.80
CA VAL A 254 -2.61 -18.23 16.52
C VAL A 254 -1.95 -17.51 15.34
N ASN A 255 -1.69 -16.20 15.44
CA ASN A 255 -1.10 -15.40 14.36
C ASN A 255 0.40 -15.69 14.11
N TYR A 256 1.06 -16.41 15.00
CA TYR A 256 2.49 -16.71 14.91
C TYR A 256 2.76 -18.15 14.46
N ILE A 257 1.72 -18.91 14.09
CA ILE A 257 1.82 -20.33 13.75
C ILE A 257 1.11 -20.58 12.42
N ASN A 258 1.81 -21.19 11.47
CA ASN A 258 1.18 -21.75 10.28
C ASN A 258 0.70 -23.16 10.59
N PHE A 259 -0.59 -23.35 10.89
CA PHE A 259 -1.12 -24.67 11.26
C PHE A 259 -1.15 -25.69 10.10
N ASN A 260 -0.80 -25.30 8.87
CA ASN A 260 -0.63 -26.26 7.79
C ASN A 260 0.64 -27.09 7.93
N ASP A 261 1.68 -26.58 8.59
CA ASP A 261 2.99 -27.24 8.73
C ASP A 261 3.67 -27.00 10.08
N MET A 262 2.93 -26.41 11.03
CA MET A 262 3.39 -26.01 12.36
C MET A 262 4.63 -25.09 12.36
N SER A 263 4.90 -24.38 11.26
CA SER A 263 6.03 -23.44 11.20
C SER A 263 5.73 -22.10 11.89
N TYR A 264 6.79 -21.46 12.40
CA TYR A 264 6.71 -20.12 12.98
C TYR A 264 6.49 -19.05 11.90
N ILE A 265 5.46 -18.22 12.11
CA ILE A 265 5.21 -17.01 11.33
C ILE A 265 5.80 -15.83 12.08
N SER A 266 6.87 -15.23 11.55
CA SER A 266 7.39 -13.98 12.08
C SER A 266 6.42 -12.84 11.76
N GLN A 267 5.78 -12.31 12.80
CA GLN A 267 5.06 -11.04 12.71
C GLN A 267 6.11 -9.93 12.80
N THR A 268 6.52 -9.38 11.65
CA THR A 268 7.27 -8.14 11.65
C THR A 268 6.29 -7.04 12.06
N SER A 269 6.34 -6.59 13.32
CA SER A 269 5.78 -5.28 13.68
C SER A 269 6.59 -4.23 12.94
N SER A 270 6.21 -3.93 11.70
CA SER A 270 6.79 -2.82 10.96
C SER A 270 6.37 -1.54 11.69
N ASN A 271 7.33 -0.76 12.16
CA ASN A 271 7.04 0.53 12.78
C ASN A 271 6.17 1.36 11.83
N THR A 272 5.18 2.06 12.39
CA THR A 272 4.42 3.03 11.61
C THR A 272 5.39 4.03 10.99
N SER A 273 5.21 4.37 9.72
CA SER A 273 6.09 5.33 9.04
C SER A 273 5.28 6.36 8.27
N VAL A 274 5.72 7.61 8.32
CA VAL A 274 5.12 8.73 7.59
C VAL A 274 6.12 9.34 6.62
N SER A 275 5.68 9.75 5.44
CA SER A 275 6.55 10.27 4.38
C SER A 275 5.78 11.18 3.43
N PHE A 276 6.46 12.17 2.85
CA PHE A 276 5.88 12.89 1.71
C PHE A 276 5.66 11.94 0.53
N ASN A 277 4.57 12.18 -0.21
CA ASN A 277 4.24 11.38 -1.39
C ASN A 277 5.29 11.52 -2.51
N SER A 278 5.89 12.70 -2.64
CA SER A 278 7.00 13.00 -3.52
C SER A 278 8.06 13.83 -2.79
N SER A 279 9.22 14.05 -3.40
CA SER A 279 10.30 14.89 -2.85
C SER A 279 10.31 16.31 -3.41
N THR A 280 9.60 16.57 -4.51
CA THR A 280 9.50 17.90 -5.12
C THR A 280 8.24 18.08 -5.96
N ALA A 281 7.84 19.34 -6.15
CA ALA A 281 6.90 19.75 -7.19
C ALA A 281 7.26 21.13 -7.73
N ASN A 282 6.80 21.41 -8.95
CA ASN A 282 6.90 22.72 -9.59
C ASN A 282 5.48 23.25 -9.84
N VAL A 283 5.23 24.51 -9.50
CA VAL A 283 3.96 25.20 -9.72
C VAL A 283 4.22 26.61 -10.25
N PHE A 284 3.22 27.20 -10.90
CA PHE A 284 3.29 28.61 -11.31
C PHE A 284 2.72 29.51 -10.21
N ASP A 285 3.19 30.75 -10.11
CA ASP A 285 2.75 31.71 -9.11
C ASP A 285 1.27 32.12 -9.26
N ASN A 286 0.62 31.83 -10.39
CA ASN A 286 -0.82 31.95 -10.58
C ASN A 286 -1.64 30.75 -10.06
N SER A 287 -1.00 29.68 -9.55
CA SER A 287 -1.69 28.46 -9.10
C SER A 287 -2.56 28.69 -7.85
N SER A 288 -2.40 29.83 -7.16
CA SER A 288 -3.05 30.23 -5.90
C SER A 288 -2.77 29.31 -4.71
N THR A 289 -2.70 28.00 -4.89
CA THR A 289 -2.43 27.00 -3.86
C THR A 289 -1.69 25.78 -4.41
N TYR A 290 -1.09 25.00 -3.52
CA TYR A 290 -0.57 23.65 -3.79
C TYR A 290 -0.91 22.71 -2.63
N ASN A 291 -1.35 21.49 -2.93
CA ASN A 291 -1.67 20.48 -1.92
C ASN A 291 -0.47 19.55 -1.69
N LEU A 292 0.18 19.71 -0.55
CA LEU A 292 1.22 18.80 -0.06
C LEU A 292 0.56 17.52 0.47
N ILE A 293 1.07 16.35 0.07
CA ILE A 293 0.50 15.05 0.46
C ILE A 293 1.49 14.28 1.33
N VAL A 294 1.02 13.78 2.48
CA VAL A 294 1.76 12.92 3.40
C VAL A 294 1.07 11.56 3.49
N ASN A 295 1.83 10.50 3.23
CA ASN A 295 1.39 9.11 3.30
C ASN A 295 1.76 8.51 4.66
N ILE A 296 1.05 7.44 5.02
CA ILE A 296 1.36 6.58 6.16
C ILE A 296 1.50 5.13 5.69
N SER A 297 2.45 4.40 6.24
CA SER A 297 2.64 2.96 6.07
C SER A 297 2.62 2.27 7.42
N SER A 298 2.07 1.06 7.43
CA SER A 298 1.87 0.25 8.63
C SER A 298 1.21 1.03 9.79
N PRO A 299 0.02 1.63 9.56
CA PRO A 299 -0.67 2.38 10.61
C PRO A 299 -1.04 1.43 11.76
N SER A 300 -0.76 1.87 12.99
CA SER A 300 -1.22 1.13 14.17
C SER A 300 -2.73 1.02 14.17
N ALA A 301 -3.25 -0.19 14.41
CA ALA A 301 -4.69 -0.43 14.49
C ALA A 301 -5.36 0.31 15.65
N VAL A 302 -4.60 0.68 16.69
CA VAL A 302 -5.14 1.20 17.95
C VAL A 302 -4.59 2.58 18.31
N ASN A 303 -3.37 2.92 17.90
CA ASN A 303 -2.76 4.21 18.24
C ASN A 303 -2.85 5.18 17.04
N PRO A 304 -3.50 6.34 17.17
CA PRO A 304 -3.44 7.36 16.12
C PRO A 304 -1.99 7.85 15.94
N THR A 305 -1.68 8.38 14.78
CA THR A 305 -0.35 8.90 14.44
C THR A 305 -0.44 10.37 14.08
N SER A 306 0.50 11.20 14.50
CA SER A 306 0.61 12.59 14.05
C SER A 306 2.04 12.95 13.63
N VAL A 307 2.17 13.93 12.75
CA VAL A 307 3.46 14.45 12.28
C VAL A 307 3.35 15.93 11.95
N ASP A 308 4.40 16.70 12.25
CA ASP A 308 4.49 18.11 11.91
C ASP A 308 5.08 18.31 10.51
N VAL A 309 4.51 19.23 9.75
CA VAL A 309 5.06 19.72 8.48
C VAL A 309 5.67 21.10 8.74
N VAL A 310 7.00 21.16 8.77
CA VAL A 310 7.78 22.36 9.13
C VAL A 310 8.39 22.97 7.88
N LEU A 311 8.22 24.28 7.67
CA LEU A 311 8.97 25.02 6.66
C LEU A 311 10.39 25.27 7.18
N ILE A 312 11.38 24.67 6.54
CA ILE A 312 12.80 24.75 6.94
C ILE A 312 13.63 25.68 6.04
N SER A 313 13.12 26.06 4.87
CA SER A 313 13.74 27.05 3.98
C SER A 313 12.69 27.75 3.12
N GLY A 314 12.92 29.03 2.81
CA GLY A 314 11.97 29.92 2.12
C GLY A 314 11.32 30.95 3.05
N ASN A 315 10.73 32.00 2.48
CA ASN A 315 10.08 33.06 3.26
C ASN A 315 8.59 32.75 3.47
N ALA A 316 8.19 32.43 4.71
CA ALA A 316 6.81 32.09 5.04
C ALA A 316 5.76 33.13 4.61
N SER A 317 6.11 34.43 4.61
CA SER A 317 5.20 35.50 4.18
C SER A 317 4.82 35.41 2.70
N GLU A 318 5.65 34.76 1.88
CA GLU A 318 5.39 34.53 0.44
C GLU A 318 4.40 33.36 0.21
N ILE A 319 4.16 32.52 1.23
CA ILE A 319 3.22 31.39 1.15
C ILE A 319 2.11 31.50 2.19
N GLY A 320 1.47 32.67 2.25
CA GLY A 320 0.34 32.93 3.13
C GLY A 320 0.69 33.02 4.62
N ASN A 321 1.91 33.45 4.96
CA ASN A 321 2.43 33.46 6.34
C ASN A 321 2.42 32.06 6.98
N TYR A 322 2.90 31.07 6.25
CA TYR A 322 2.90 29.68 6.69
C TYR A 322 3.50 29.49 8.08
N THR A 323 2.79 28.77 8.94
CA THR A 323 3.26 28.27 10.23
C THR A 323 3.30 26.74 10.21
N THR A 324 4.08 26.12 11.10
CA THR A 324 4.09 24.65 11.23
C THR A 324 2.67 24.12 11.44
N GLN A 325 2.31 23.09 10.68
CA GLN A 325 1.01 22.43 10.74
C GLN A 325 1.20 20.97 11.15
N THR A 326 0.34 20.47 12.04
CA THR A 326 0.32 19.07 12.44
C THR A 326 -0.74 18.30 11.64
N LEU A 327 -0.35 17.21 11.01
CA LEU A 327 -1.24 16.27 10.34
C LEU A 327 -1.50 15.06 11.25
N ALA A 328 -2.75 14.61 11.31
CA ALA A 328 -3.18 13.47 12.11
C ALA A 328 -3.77 12.36 11.24
N PHE A 329 -3.33 11.13 11.50
CA PHE A 329 -3.85 9.89 10.95
C PHE A 329 -4.62 9.15 12.05
N PRO A 330 -5.93 8.91 11.87
CA PRO A 330 -6.70 8.10 12.81
C PRO A 330 -6.12 6.68 12.93
N ALA A 331 -6.30 6.05 14.09
CA ALA A 331 -5.92 4.64 14.30
C ALA A 331 -6.52 3.74 13.20
N GLY A 332 -5.71 2.84 12.66
CA GLY A 332 -6.05 1.92 11.58
C GLY A 332 -6.22 2.57 10.19
N SER A 333 -6.09 3.89 10.06
CA SER A 333 -6.25 4.58 8.78
C SER A 333 -4.98 4.54 7.95
N SER A 334 -5.10 4.06 6.71
CA SER A 334 -4.08 4.15 5.67
C SER A 334 -4.28 5.34 4.72
N SER A 335 -5.23 6.24 5.01
CA SER A 335 -5.55 7.37 4.14
C SER A 335 -4.49 8.47 4.26
N SER A 336 -3.94 8.90 3.11
CA SER A 336 -3.02 10.04 3.04
C SER A 336 -3.68 11.32 3.56
N GLN A 337 -2.89 12.17 4.20
CA GLN A 337 -3.30 13.51 4.62
C GLN A 337 -2.81 14.54 3.61
N SER A 338 -3.60 15.62 3.44
CA SER A 338 -3.24 16.73 2.56
C SER A 338 -3.20 18.04 3.33
N LEU A 339 -2.19 18.86 3.02
CA LEU A 339 -2.01 20.20 3.54
C LEU A 339 -1.96 21.20 2.39
N THR A 340 -2.84 22.19 2.39
CA THR A 340 -2.86 23.25 1.39
C THR A 340 -1.86 24.35 1.73
N ILE A 341 -0.92 24.61 0.82
CA ILE A 341 0.01 25.73 0.84
C ILE A 341 -0.56 26.84 -0.03
N ASN A 342 -0.73 28.03 0.51
CA ASN A 342 -1.15 29.20 -0.28
C ASN A 342 0.06 29.77 -1.03
N ILE A 343 -0.11 30.16 -2.29
CA ILE A 343 0.94 30.73 -3.14
C ILE A 343 0.52 32.15 -3.49
N ASN A 344 1.34 33.14 -3.15
CA ASN A 344 1.06 34.54 -3.49
C ASN A 344 1.45 34.82 -4.96
N ASN A 345 0.62 35.58 -5.70
CA ASN A 345 0.75 35.85 -7.15
C ASN A 345 1.87 36.87 -7.52
N SER A 346 2.97 36.93 -6.78
CA SER A 346 4.08 37.88 -7.04
C SER A 346 5.44 37.24 -6.80
N ILE A 347 5.50 35.93 -6.96
CA ILE A 347 6.62 35.09 -6.60
C ILE A 347 7.36 34.80 -7.90
N GLY A 348 8.49 35.48 -8.11
CA GLY A 348 9.45 35.08 -9.15
C GLY A 348 9.99 33.66 -8.88
N ASP A 349 11.12 33.27 -9.46
CA ASP A 349 11.73 31.99 -9.12
C ASP A 349 12.00 31.84 -7.61
N LYS A 350 11.22 31.00 -6.91
CA LYS A 350 11.37 30.72 -5.48
C LYS A 350 11.31 29.23 -5.17
N THR A 351 11.97 28.87 -4.08
CA THR A 351 12.02 27.49 -3.57
C THR A 351 11.67 27.50 -2.09
N PHE A 352 10.73 26.62 -1.71
CA PHE A 352 10.31 26.38 -0.33
C PHE A 352 10.62 24.92 0.01
N VAL A 353 11.23 24.69 1.17
CA VAL A 353 11.59 23.34 1.62
C VAL A 353 10.86 23.02 2.91
N PHE A 354 10.11 21.92 2.91
CA PHE A 354 9.35 21.41 4.04
C PHE A 354 9.99 20.13 4.56
N ASN A 355 9.91 19.90 5.86
CA ASN A 355 10.41 18.70 6.52
C ASN A 355 9.38 18.13 7.49
N LEU A 356 9.24 16.81 7.51
CA LEU A 356 8.46 16.11 8.53
C LEU A 356 9.24 16.08 9.84
N GLN A 357 8.60 16.47 10.94
CA GLN A 357 9.20 16.51 12.28
C GLN A 357 8.22 16.01 13.35
N ASN A 358 8.74 15.74 14.54
CA ASN A 358 7.97 15.39 15.74
C ASN A 358 6.89 14.30 15.51
N PRO A 359 7.23 13.15 14.90
CA PRO A 359 6.25 12.09 14.72
C PRO A 359 5.86 11.53 16.10
N LEU A 360 4.55 11.36 16.35
CA LEU A 360 4.01 10.88 17.63
C LEU A 360 2.93 9.81 17.41
N GLY A 361 2.86 8.84 18.31
CA GLY A 361 1.85 7.77 18.29
C GLY A 361 2.23 6.60 17.37
N GLY A 362 1.21 5.97 16.77
CA GLY A 362 1.38 4.75 15.97
C GLY A 362 2.08 3.62 16.72
N ASP A 363 2.62 2.66 15.97
CA ASP A 363 3.46 1.60 16.51
C ASP A 363 4.92 2.07 16.40
N SER A 364 5.35 2.87 17.37
CA SER A 364 6.69 3.52 17.40
C SER A 364 6.99 4.31 16.13
N VAL A 365 6.11 5.26 15.78
CA VAL A 365 6.17 5.97 14.50
C VAL A 365 7.56 6.54 14.19
N GLN A 366 7.99 6.40 12.93
CA GLN A 366 9.22 6.97 12.39
C GLN A 366 8.92 7.86 11.17
N ILE A 367 9.83 8.77 10.87
CA ILE A 367 9.81 9.47 9.57
C ILE A 367 10.53 8.57 8.55
N GLY A 368 9.85 8.27 7.45
CA GLY A 368 10.40 7.46 6.37
C GLY A 368 11.38 8.21 5.47
N THR A 369 11.74 7.60 4.34
CA THR A 369 12.81 8.08 3.46
C THR A 369 12.54 9.46 2.87
N ASN A 370 11.29 9.74 2.47
CA ASN A 370 10.89 11.05 1.95
C ASN A 370 10.49 11.98 3.10
N SER A 371 11.49 12.37 3.90
CA SER A 371 11.32 13.27 5.05
C SER A 371 11.28 14.75 4.66
N THR A 372 11.69 15.09 3.44
CA THR A 372 11.82 16.47 2.94
C THR A 372 11.13 16.63 1.60
N PHE A 373 10.45 17.76 1.40
CA PHE A 373 9.77 18.14 0.16
C PHE A 373 10.17 19.54 -0.29
N THR A 374 10.46 19.70 -1.58
CA THR A 374 10.85 20.98 -2.20
C THR A 374 9.78 21.47 -3.17
N LEU A 375 9.09 22.57 -2.83
CA LEU A 375 8.17 23.27 -3.73
C LEU A 375 8.91 24.37 -4.47
N ASN A 376 8.98 24.28 -5.80
CA ASN A 376 9.47 25.38 -6.63
C ASN A 376 8.27 26.12 -7.22
N VAL A 377 8.23 27.43 -6.99
CA VAL A 377 7.25 28.33 -7.60
C VAL A 377 7.94 29.11 -8.71
N LYS A 378 7.36 29.04 -9.90
CA LYS A 378 7.84 29.68 -11.13
C LYS A 378 6.93 30.86 -11.50
N PRO A 379 7.46 31.93 -12.13
CA PRO A 379 6.61 32.98 -12.69
C PRO A 379 5.57 32.42 -13.67
N ALA A 380 4.33 32.88 -13.65
CA ALA A 380 3.29 32.44 -14.60
C ALA A 380 3.62 32.74 -16.07
N ASN A 381 4.54 33.67 -16.33
CA ASN A 381 5.08 34.00 -17.64
C ASN A 381 6.34 33.21 -18.03
N ASP A 382 6.80 32.25 -17.21
CA ASP A 382 7.90 31.35 -17.56
C ASP A 382 7.44 30.33 -18.64
N LYS A 383 7.62 30.70 -19.91
CA LYS A 383 7.17 29.94 -21.08
C LYS A 383 8.17 28.87 -21.55
N GLY A 384 9.33 28.76 -20.92
CA GLY A 384 10.38 27.81 -21.31
C GLY A 384 11.11 28.23 -22.59
N VAL A 385 11.56 27.24 -23.37
CA VAL A 385 12.24 27.46 -24.66
C VAL A 385 11.23 27.35 -25.79
N ILE A 386 11.25 28.33 -26.69
CA ILE A 386 10.35 28.41 -27.85
C ILE A 386 11.13 28.38 -29.16
N ILE A 387 10.47 28.02 -30.26
CA ILE A 387 10.95 28.35 -31.61
C ILE A 387 10.61 29.83 -31.85
N SER A 388 11.63 30.67 -32.03
CA SER A 388 11.45 32.12 -32.23
C SER A 388 11.34 32.48 -33.72
N GLU A 389 12.07 31.78 -34.58
CA GLU A 389 12.07 31.99 -36.02
C GLU A 389 12.69 30.81 -36.80
N TYR A 390 12.43 30.79 -38.10
CA TYR A 390 13.15 29.97 -39.08
C TYR A 390 13.14 30.69 -40.43
N SER A 391 14.21 30.52 -41.21
CA SER A 391 14.37 31.23 -42.48
C SER A 391 14.95 30.37 -43.58
N ASP A 392 14.34 30.48 -44.76
CA ASP A 392 14.87 29.93 -46.01
C ASP A 392 15.78 30.97 -46.68
N ALA A 393 17.07 30.66 -46.77
CA ALA A 393 18.09 31.55 -47.33
C ALA A 393 18.08 31.54 -48.87
N TYR A 394 18.20 32.71 -49.51
CA TYR A 394 18.25 32.79 -50.98
C TYR A 394 19.59 32.29 -51.57
N GLY A 395 19.54 31.40 -52.56
CA GLY A 395 20.75 30.94 -53.29
C GLY A 395 20.58 29.67 -54.14
N THR A 396 21.54 29.42 -55.05
CA THR A 396 21.48 28.44 -56.16
C THR A 396 21.56 26.97 -55.72
N GLY A 397 20.49 26.42 -55.14
CA GLY A 397 20.23 24.98 -55.11
C GLY A 397 21.01 24.14 -54.10
N ASN A 398 21.78 24.76 -53.19
CA ASN A 398 22.41 24.12 -52.05
C ASN A 398 22.15 24.98 -50.80
N TYR A 399 20.92 24.93 -50.29
CA TYR A 399 20.37 25.78 -49.23
C TYR A 399 21.03 25.61 -47.83
N ILE A 400 22.36 25.70 -47.75
CA ILE A 400 23.17 25.35 -46.58
C ILE A 400 23.10 26.35 -45.41
N TYR A 401 22.55 27.55 -45.65
CA TYR A 401 22.45 28.65 -44.68
C TYR A 401 21.06 28.83 -44.05
N GLU A 402 20.13 27.92 -44.34
CA GLU A 402 18.85 27.85 -43.63
C GLU A 402 19.06 27.61 -42.13
N PHE A 403 18.14 28.13 -41.30
CA PHE A 403 18.17 27.88 -39.87
C PHE A 403 16.80 27.78 -39.21
N VAL A 404 16.78 27.12 -38.04
CA VAL A 404 15.73 27.20 -37.02
C VAL A 404 16.35 27.79 -35.76
N GLU A 405 15.69 28.76 -35.16
CA GLU A 405 16.13 29.42 -33.93
C GLU A 405 15.23 29.06 -32.75
N LEU A 406 15.87 28.74 -31.64
CA LEU A 406 15.22 28.59 -30.34
C LEU A 406 15.59 29.75 -29.44
N TYR A 407 14.63 30.27 -28.68
CA TYR A 407 14.83 31.34 -27.71
C TYR A 407 14.36 30.89 -26.33
N ASN A 408 15.21 31.12 -25.32
CA ASN A 408 14.87 30.82 -23.93
C ASN A 408 14.17 32.02 -23.28
N GLU A 409 12.84 31.96 -23.21
CA GLU A 409 11.99 32.96 -22.55
C GLU A 409 11.97 32.80 -21.01
N SER A 410 12.55 31.73 -20.47
CA SER A 410 12.59 31.53 -19.02
C SER A 410 13.57 32.48 -18.32
N SER A 411 13.34 32.71 -17.03
CA SER A 411 14.22 33.48 -16.14
C SER A 411 15.50 32.74 -15.75
N SER A 412 15.70 31.50 -16.23
CA SER A 412 16.82 30.65 -15.85
C SER A 412 17.44 29.95 -17.06
N SER A 413 18.57 29.27 -16.90
CA SER A 413 19.13 28.46 -17.98
C SER A 413 18.34 27.17 -18.16
N VAL A 414 18.10 26.76 -19.42
CA VAL A 414 17.41 25.52 -19.76
C VAL A 414 18.39 24.56 -20.43
N ASP A 415 18.38 23.30 -19.99
CA ASP A 415 19.12 22.22 -20.64
C ASP A 415 18.27 21.60 -21.75
N LEU A 416 18.73 21.72 -23.00
CA LEU A 416 18.09 21.18 -24.19
C LEU A 416 18.73 19.87 -24.66
N SER A 417 19.63 19.29 -23.88
CA SER A 417 20.30 18.04 -24.21
C SER A 417 19.32 16.95 -24.64
N ASN A 418 19.56 16.38 -25.81
CA ASN A 418 18.75 15.31 -26.40
C ASN A 418 17.29 15.69 -26.74
N SER A 419 16.91 16.95 -26.59
CA SER A 419 15.63 17.44 -27.12
C SER A 419 15.66 17.36 -28.64
N VAL A 420 14.48 17.26 -29.26
CA VAL A 420 14.34 17.01 -30.69
C VAL A 420 13.62 18.20 -31.33
N VAL A 421 14.23 18.75 -32.38
CA VAL A 421 13.53 19.61 -33.33
C VAL A 421 13.05 18.72 -34.47
N ARG A 422 11.74 18.70 -34.70
CA ARG A 422 11.11 17.86 -35.72
C ARG A 422 10.39 18.72 -36.75
N GLN A 423 10.56 18.36 -38.00
CA GLN A 423 9.76 18.91 -39.09
C GLN A 423 8.42 18.17 -39.14
N ILE A 424 7.33 18.91 -39.16
CA ILE A 424 5.98 18.34 -39.16
C ILE A 424 5.64 17.80 -40.55
N ASN A 425 4.82 16.75 -40.59
CA ASN A 425 4.46 16.03 -41.82
C ASN A 425 5.67 15.45 -42.59
N SER A 426 6.80 15.27 -41.90
CA SER A 426 8.04 14.71 -42.42
C SER A 426 8.67 13.75 -41.41
N ALA A 427 9.54 12.86 -41.88
CA ALA A 427 10.38 12.02 -41.03
C ALA A 427 11.66 12.75 -40.55
N LEU A 428 11.89 13.98 -41.01
CA LEU A 428 13.07 14.77 -40.67
C LEU A 428 13.01 15.26 -39.22
N SER A 429 14.07 14.97 -38.47
CA SER A 429 14.26 15.43 -37.10
C SER A 429 15.75 15.61 -36.80
N PHE A 430 16.03 16.41 -35.78
CA PHE A 430 17.37 16.66 -35.30
C PHE A 430 17.39 16.64 -33.77
N THR A 431 18.20 15.73 -33.21
CA THR A 431 18.47 15.66 -31.79
C THR A 431 19.54 16.68 -31.41
N ILE A 432 19.20 17.59 -30.51
CA ILE A 432 20.10 18.60 -29.97
C ILE A 432 21.22 17.90 -29.19
N PRO A 433 22.51 18.24 -29.44
CA PRO A 433 23.64 17.61 -28.77
C PRO A 433 23.57 17.71 -27.24
N ALA A 434 24.13 16.72 -26.55
CA ALA A 434 24.27 16.77 -25.10
C ALA A 434 25.10 17.99 -24.64
N ASN A 435 24.82 18.46 -23.42
CA ASN A 435 25.37 19.66 -22.79
C ASN A 435 25.00 20.98 -23.50
N THR A 436 23.85 21.02 -24.20
CA THR A 436 23.33 22.26 -24.78
C THR A 436 22.50 23.01 -23.73
N ILE A 437 23.16 23.87 -22.94
CA ILE A 437 22.53 24.67 -21.88
C ILE A 437 22.36 26.11 -22.36
N VAL A 438 21.14 26.48 -22.73
CA VAL A 438 20.82 27.84 -23.16
C VAL A 438 20.54 28.72 -21.93
N GLN A 439 21.24 29.84 -21.81
CA GLN A 439 21.03 30.79 -20.70
C GLN A 439 19.67 31.48 -20.82
N SER A 440 19.18 32.09 -19.73
CA SER A 440 18.01 32.98 -19.82
C SER A 440 18.25 34.06 -20.86
N ASN A 441 17.25 34.34 -21.71
CA ASN A 441 17.36 35.23 -22.87
C ASN A 441 18.43 34.83 -23.90
N GLY A 442 18.90 33.59 -23.86
CA GLY A 442 19.84 33.04 -24.83
C GLY A 442 19.14 32.41 -26.04
N PHE A 443 19.93 32.17 -27.09
CA PHE A 443 19.48 31.60 -28.35
C PHE A 443 20.22 30.31 -28.69
N VAL A 444 19.53 29.40 -29.37
CA VAL A 444 20.16 28.26 -30.06
C VAL A 444 19.82 28.37 -31.54
N VAL A 445 20.83 28.53 -32.39
CA VAL A 445 20.68 28.62 -33.84
C VAL A 445 21.13 27.30 -34.45
N ILE A 446 20.18 26.55 -35.03
CA ILE A 446 20.43 25.29 -35.71
C ILE A 446 20.52 25.57 -37.21
N GLY A 447 21.74 25.69 -37.72
CA GLY A 447 22.02 25.86 -39.14
C GLY A 447 22.07 24.53 -39.88
N ARG A 448 21.66 24.52 -41.16
CA ARG A 448 21.60 23.29 -41.96
C ARG A 448 22.96 22.66 -42.20
N ASN A 449 23.88 23.36 -42.89
CA ASN A 449 25.14 22.73 -43.30
C ASN A 449 26.29 23.73 -43.54
N SER A 450 26.47 24.67 -42.62
CA SER A 450 27.57 25.64 -42.66
C SER A 450 28.36 25.65 -41.35
N SER A 451 29.65 25.99 -41.42
CA SER A 451 30.39 26.39 -40.21
C SER A 451 29.80 27.68 -39.64
N GLN A 452 29.98 27.92 -38.33
CA GLN A 452 29.51 29.15 -37.69
C GLN A 452 30.01 30.40 -38.42
N ALA A 453 31.32 30.46 -38.72
CA ALA A 453 31.92 31.61 -39.40
C ALA A 453 31.32 31.85 -40.80
N ALA A 454 31.02 30.80 -41.55
CA ALA A 454 30.37 30.93 -42.86
C ALA A 454 28.91 31.37 -42.73
N PHE A 455 28.20 30.89 -41.70
CA PHE A 455 26.83 31.27 -41.39
C PHE A 455 26.73 32.76 -40.99
N GLU A 456 27.56 33.18 -40.03
CA GLU A 456 27.69 34.57 -39.58
C GLU A 456 28.02 35.52 -40.75
N SER A 457 28.94 35.12 -41.63
CA SER A 457 29.27 35.90 -42.82
C SER A 457 28.12 36.04 -43.81
N PHE A 458 27.29 35.01 -43.99
CA PHE A 458 26.14 35.06 -44.91
C PHE A 458 25.03 35.96 -44.35
N TRP A 459 24.68 35.74 -43.09
CA TRP A 459 23.61 36.48 -42.39
C TRP A 459 24.04 37.86 -41.89
N GLN A 460 25.32 38.22 -42.06
CA GLN A 460 25.89 39.49 -41.60
C GLN A 460 25.68 39.72 -40.09
N THR A 461 25.78 38.65 -39.30
CA THR A 461 25.63 38.65 -37.84
C THR A 461 26.93 38.21 -37.17
N VAL A 462 27.05 38.46 -35.87
CA VAL A 462 28.12 37.94 -35.02
C VAL A 462 27.49 37.43 -33.73
N PHE A 463 27.66 36.15 -33.44
CA PHE A 463 27.06 35.54 -32.28
C PHE A 463 27.78 35.93 -30.99
N GLY A 464 27.01 36.44 -30.02
CA GLY A 464 27.50 36.72 -28.67
C GLY A 464 27.59 35.45 -27.81
N THR A 465 28.06 35.61 -26.58
CA THR A 465 28.23 34.49 -25.62
C THR A 465 26.92 33.79 -25.23
N ASN A 466 25.78 34.41 -25.49
CA ASN A 466 24.45 33.87 -25.18
C ASN A 466 23.82 33.13 -26.36
N VAL A 467 24.56 32.92 -27.45
CA VAL A 467 24.08 32.21 -28.64
C VAL A 467 24.88 30.92 -28.82
N ILE A 468 24.18 29.80 -28.93
CA ILE A 468 24.77 28.50 -29.26
C ILE A 468 24.47 28.20 -30.73
N TYR A 469 25.51 28.10 -31.56
CA TYR A 469 25.35 27.67 -32.95
C TYR A 469 25.59 26.16 -33.09
N ILE A 470 24.67 25.49 -33.79
CA ILE A 470 24.75 24.06 -34.09
C ILE A 470 24.67 23.87 -35.60
N ASN A 471 25.69 23.25 -36.19
CA ASN A 471 25.61 22.74 -37.55
C ASN A 471 25.01 21.33 -37.53
N SER A 472 23.85 21.14 -38.13
CA SER A 472 23.15 19.84 -38.11
C SER A 472 23.71 18.81 -39.10
N GLY A 473 24.64 19.20 -39.98
CA GLY A 473 25.24 18.30 -40.97
C GLY A 473 24.25 17.88 -42.06
N ASN A 474 23.44 18.82 -42.55
CA ASN A 474 22.40 18.66 -43.57
C ASN A 474 21.17 17.85 -43.12
N LYS A 475 20.99 17.62 -41.81
CA LYS A 475 19.84 16.91 -41.25
C LYS A 475 18.58 17.80 -41.19
N LEU A 476 18.74 19.02 -40.68
CA LEU A 476 17.65 19.98 -40.45
C LEU A 476 18.25 21.39 -40.24
N PRO A 477 17.62 22.49 -40.67
CA PRO A 477 16.43 22.58 -41.52
C PRO A 477 16.63 22.07 -42.94
N GLN A 478 15.52 21.76 -43.60
CA GLN A 478 15.42 21.55 -45.04
C GLN A 478 14.15 22.28 -45.52
N LEU A 479 14.27 23.56 -45.83
CA LEU A 479 13.14 24.44 -46.15
C LEU A 479 12.91 24.47 -47.66
N ASN A 480 11.72 24.08 -48.13
CA ASN A 480 11.41 24.02 -49.56
C ASN A 480 9.96 24.37 -49.94
N GLY A 481 9.13 24.84 -49.00
CA GLY A 481 7.93 25.59 -49.37
C GLY A 481 6.68 25.38 -48.53
N ASP A 482 6.72 24.54 -47.48
CA ASP A 482 5.55 24.32 -46.59
C ASP A 482 5.95 23.83 -45.17
N GLU A 483 7.20 24.05 -44.76
CA GLU A 483 7.71 23.47 -43.52
C GLU A 483 7.25 24.17 -42.24
N GLN A 484 7.01 23.33 -41.23
CA GLN A 484 6.65 23.71 -39.87
C GLN A 484 7.50 22.88 -38.90
N TYR A 485 7.79 23.44 -37.72
CA TYR A 485 8.66 22.81 -36.75
C TYR A 485 7.99 22.66 -35.38
N LEU A 486 8.44 21.64 -34.66
CA LEU A 486 8.08 21.37 -33.28
C LEU A 486 9.36 21.15 -32.47
N LEU A 487 9.38 21.63 -31.23
CA LEU A 487 10.38 21.29 -30.24
C LEU A 487 9.78 20.32 -29.22
N GLU A 488 10.40 19.15 -29.03
CA GLU A 488 9.94 18.10 -28.12
C GLU A 488 11.09 17.54 -27.26
N THR A 489 10.77 16.96 -26.11
CA THR A 489 11.72 16.21 -25.29
C THR A 489 12.13 14.92 -26.02
N SER A 490 13.19 14.25 -25.56
CA SER A 490 13.59 12.92 -26.08
C SER A 490 12.50 11.84 -25.97
N GLY A 491 11.52 12.03 -25.08
CA GLY A 491 10.35 11.17 -24.89
C GLY A 491 9.13 11.54 -25.74
N GLY A 492 9.23 12.53 -26.62
CA GLY A 492 8.14 12.96 -27.51
C GLY A 492 7.08 13.85 -26.85
N ILE A 493 7.41 14.48 -25.70
CA ILE A 493 6.55 15.49 -25.07
C ILE A 493 6.88 16.87 -25.65
N ASN A 494 5.88 17.60 -26.15
CA ASN A 494 6.09 18.94 -26.69
C ASN A 494 6.66 19.90 -25.62
N ILE A 495 7.68 20.66 -26.02
CA ILE A 495 8.23 21.79 -25.28
C ILE A 495 7.58 23.08 -25.78
N ASP A 496 7.39 23.21 -27.11
CA ASP A 496 6.71 24.33 -27.77
C ASP A 496 5.76 23.81 -28.87
N PRO A 497 4.42 23.80 -28.66
CA PRO A 497 3.68 24.40 -27.55
C PRO A 497 3.57 23.47 -26.35
N LYS A 498 3.34 24.04 -25.15
CA LYS A 498 3.27 23.28 -23.89
C LYS A 498 1.92 22.57 -23.66
N THR A 499 0.83 22.96 -24.33
CA THR A 499 -0.53 22.61 -23.84
C THR A 499 -1.58 22.13 -24.86
N ASP A 500 -1.39 22.20 -26.18
CA ASP A 500 -2.54 22.02 -27.10
C ASP A 500 -2.23 21.48 -28.51
N ASN A 501 -1.03 20.96 -28.80
CA ASN A 501 -0.67 20.53 -30.16
C ASN A 501 -0.89 21.62 -31.23
N GLU A 502 -1.01 22.90 -30.85
CA GLU A 502 -0.98 24.00 -31.81
C GLU A 502 0.47 24.17 -32.29
N TYR A 503 0.77 23.65 -33.47
CA TYR A 503 2.12 23.72 -34.05
C TYR A 503 2.38 25.07 -34.73
N SER A 504 3.62 25.39 -35.12
CA SER A 504 3.93 26.59 -35.91
C SER A 504 3.08 26.61 -37.19
N ALA A 505 1.95 27.32 -37.19
CA ALA A 505 0.87 27.08 -38.15
C ALA A 505 1.04 27.81 -39.49
N ILE A 506 2.20 28.40 -39.76
CA ILE A 506 2.46 29.14 -41.00
C ILE A 506 3.54 28.42 -41.84
N PRO A 507 3.21 27.94 -43.04
CA PRO A 507 4.21 27.42 -43.98
C PRO A 507 5.14 28.54 -44.44
N ILE A 508 6.43 28.22 -44.60
CA ILE A 508 7.40 29.15 -45.17
C ILE A 508 7.49 28.96 -46.69
N SER A 509 7.25 30.04 -47.44
CA SER A 509 7.52 30.03 -48.88
C SER A 509 9.02 30.18 -49.16
N VAL A 510 9.45 29.76 -50.35
CA VAL A 510 10.85 29.86 -50.76
C VAL A 510 11.37 31.29 -50.61
N SER A 511 12.58 31.43 -50.05
CA SER A 511 13.25 32.71 -49.79
C SER A 511 12.50 33.65 -48.84
N ASN A 512 11.78 33.11 -47.87
CA ASN A 512 11.15 33.87 -46.80
C ASN A 512 11.74 33.53 -45.42
N ARG A 513 11.21 34.23 -44.41
CA ARG A 513 11.39 34.01 -42.99
C ARG A 513 10.01 33.89 -42.35
N VAL A 514 9.88 32.99 -41.37
CA VAL A 514 8.74 32.92 -40.46
C VAL A 514 9.25 33.24 -39.05
N TYR A 515 8.57 34.12 -38.33
CA TYR A 515 8.95 34.49 -36.97
C TYR A 515 7.75 34.77 -36.08
N ARG A 516 7.98 34.58 -34.78
CA ARG A 516 6.95 34.66 -33.77
C ARG A 516 6.75 36.12 -33.30
N ILE A 517 5.50 36.59 -33.31
CA ILE A 517 5.11 37.97 -32.93
C ILE A 517 4.35 38.04 -31.62
N SER A 518 3.85 36.92 -31.12
CA SER A 518 3.25 36.81 -29.79
C SER A 518 3.51 35.42 -29.22
N ALA A 519 3.30 35.29 -27.92
CA ALA A 519 3.84 34.17 -27.17
C ALA A 519 2.91 32.92 -27.12
N GLY A 520 1.96 32.81 -28.06
CA GLY A 520 1.21 31.58 -28.34
C GLY A 520 1.78 30.85 -29.57
N ASN A 521 1.19 29.73 -29.97
CA ASN A 521 1.63 28.97 -31.16
C ASN A 521 0.57 28.85 -32.26
N SER A 522 -0.50 29.64 -32.16
CA SER A 522 -1.55 29.70 -33.17
C SER A 522 -1.06 30.41 -34.43
N SER A 523 -1.76 30.28 -35.56
CA SER A 523 -1.42 31.01 -36.79
C SER A 523 -1.33 32.54 -36.62
N SER A 524 -2.08 33.12 -35.66
CA SER A 524 -2.00 34.56 -35.35
C SER A 524 -0.75 34.97 -34.57
N ASP A 525 -0.02 34.01 -33.99
CA ASP A 525 1.22 34.26 -33.25
C ASP A 525 2.46 34.33 -34.14
N TRP A 526 2.31 34.07 -35.43
CA TRP A 526 3.38 34.04 -36.41
C TRP A 526 3.14 35.04 -37.53
N THR A 527 4.22 35.51 -38.14
CA THR A 527 4.16 36.31 -39.37
C THR A 527 5.31 35.95 -40.30
N THR A 528 5.27 36.47 -41.52
CA THR A 528 6.27 36.21 -42.57
C THR A 528 6.94 37.50 -43.03
N ALA A 529 8.23 37.42 -43.35
CA ALA A 529 8.96 38.48 -44.04
C ALA A 529 9.92 37.90 -45.10
N THR A 530 10.56 38.76 -45.87
CA THR A 530 11.61 38.33 -46.80
C THR A 530 12.81 37.80 -46.03
N TRP A 531 13.45 36.75 -46.52
CA TRP A 531 14.55 36.07 -45.81
C TRP A 531 15.62 37.02 -45.26
N ASN A 532 16.00 38.04 -46.02
CA ASN A 532 17.05 39.01 -45.68
C ASN A 532 16.71 39.96 -44.52
N THR A 533 15.54 39.81 -43.91
CA THR A 533 15.15 40.49 -42.67
C THR A 533 15.41 39.64 -41.42
N ALA A 534 15.80 38.37 -41.59
CA ALA A 534 16.15 37.51 -40.48
C ALA A 534 17.42 38.01 -39.78
N ASN A 535 17.46 37.87 -38.45
CA ASN A 535 18.58 38.30 -37.64
C ASN A 535 18.91 37.22 -36.60
N PRO A 536 19.47 36.08 -37.05
CA PRO A 536 19.73 34.95 -36.17
C PRO A 536 20.63 35.35 -34.99
N GLY A 537 20.34 34.77 -33.83
CA GLY A 537 20.99 35.01 -32.55
C GLY A 537 20.52 36.28 -31.84
N GLN A 538 19.47 36.96 -32.32
CA GLN A 538 18.98 38.23 -31.78
C GLN A 538 17.46 38.37 -31.88
N LYS A 539 16.85 38.99 -30.85
CA LYS A 539 15.43 39.38 -30.92
C LYS A 539 15.27 40.50 -31.95
N SER A 540 14.50 40.23 -33.01
CA SER A 540 14.30 41.20 -34.08
C SER A 540 13.37 42.34 -33.63
N SER A 541 13.56 43.56 -34.15
CA SER A 541 12.76 44.74 -33.76
C SER A 541 11.27 44.63 -34.11
N ASP A 542 10.93 43.71 -35.02
CA ASP A 542 9.58 43.35 -35.46
C ASP A 542 8.99 42.13 -34.72
N GLN A 543 9.77 41.44 -33.88
CA GLN A 543 9.29 40.41 -32.96
C GLN A 543 8.73 41.05 -31.68
N SER A 544 7.42 41.32 -31.64
CA SER A 544 6.73 41.82 -30.44
C SER A 544 6.44 40.73 -29.40
N LEU A 545 7.41 39.92 -29.00
CA LEU A 545 7.23 39.03 -27.84
C LEU A 545 7.07 39.89 -26.58
N PRO A 546 6.12 39.55 -25.67
CA PRO A 546 5.55 40.46 -24.68
C PRO A 546 6.61 41.31 -23.98
N VAL A 547 6.41 42.62 -24.11
CA VAL A 547 7.19 43.69 -23.51
C VAL A 547 7.02 43.59 -22.00
N GLU A 548 8.08 43.34 -21.24
CA GLU A 548 8.13 43.88 -19.88
C GLU A 548 8.36 45.39 -19.97
N LEU A 549 7.49 46.12 -19.28
CA LEU A 549 7.41 47.56 -19.25
C LEU A 549 8.74 48.23 -18.86
N ILE A 550 9.10 49.20 -19.69
CA ILE A 550 10.06 50.29 -19.51
C ILE A 550 10.06 50.85 -18.08
N LEU A 551 11.26 50.97 -17.47
CA LEU A 551 11.72 52.18 -16.75
C LEU A 551 13.12 51.96 -16.17
N PHE A 552 14.16 52.57 -16.77
CA PHE A 552 15.16 53.33 -16.00
C PHE A 552 15.75 54.44 -16.88
N SER A 553 15.65 55.64 -16.34
CA SER A 553 15.83 56.92 -17.01
C SER A 553 17.28 57.23 -17.35
N VAL A 554 17.49 57.75 -18.56
CA VAL A 554 18.68 58.51 -18.93
C VAL A 554 18.76 59.78 -18.08
N ARG A 555 19.85 59.97 -17.31
CA ARG A 555 20.36 61.33 -17.04
C ARG A 555 21.56 61.57 -17.95
N LYS A 556 21.36 62.48 -18.91
CA LYS A 556 22.41 63.11 -19.70
C LYS A 556 23.35 63.89 -18.78
N TYR A 557 24.64 63.69 -18.99
CA TYR A 557 25.65 64.70 -18.68
C TYR A 557 25.44 65.91 -19.61
N ASN A 558 25.47 67.11 -19.05
CA ASN A 558 25.81 68.34 -19.78
C ASN A 558 26.92 69.04 -19.00
N SER A 559 28.03 69.27 -19.71
CA SER A 559 29.20 70.12 -19.41
C SER A 559 29.88 69.97 -18.05
#